data_AF-V5RWH6-F1
#
_entry.id   AF-V5RWH6-F1
#
_cell.length_a   1.000
_cell.length_b   1.000
_cell.length_c   1.000
_cell.angle_alpha   90.00
_cell.angle_beta   90.00
_cell.angle_gamma   90.00
#
_symmetry.space_group_name_H-M   'P 1'
#
loop_
_entity.id
_entity.type
_entity.pdbx_description
1 polymer ?
#
loop_
_entity_poly.entity_id
_entity_poly.type
_entity_poly.pdbx_seq_one_letter_code
_entity_poly.pdbx_strand_id
1 'polypeptide(L)'
;MSIDNDPRPLHDNPYEITHDEVVNLTHQLLQENPPKTSDRFVCYRLEGKEPFSDIGRGVERLVLEQTFKNNAAEMDKEYSAYEDQSMFFISFDATKEAPSGVLRIIQNGPAGLKTLHDLQEESTIGISKEVVMGYHDIDDLSRVWDVGTVAVPPEYRSGEGAVSVQLYRAMYLSALENKIDHFISIVDLKPLGKLTGYLGIPFKPLAGTQPFKYLGSDRSQAVYGYVPEFYKKMSQKMRTPRGLLARKALKRLVKGTEDNTLQF
;
A
#
# COMPACT_ATOMS: atom_id res chain seq x y z
N MET A 1 26.79 -28.14 6.62
CA MET A 1 26.88 -27.33 5.38
C MET A 1 26.27 -25.99 5.73
N SER A 2 27.11 -24.98 5.94
CA SER A 2 26.64 -23.61 6.19
C SER A 2 26.20 -23.05 4.84
N ILE A 3 24.91 -22.78 4.68
CA ILE A 3 24.43 -22.00 3.55
C ILE A 3 24.84 -20.56 3.85
N ASP A 4 25.62 -19.99 2.93
CA ASP A 4 26.00 -18.58 2.92
C ASP A 4 24.70 -17.76 2.78
N ASN A 5 24.10 -17.36 3.90
CA ASN A 5 22.95 -16.46 3.94
C ASN A 5 23.43 -15.02 3.72
N ASP A 6 24.01 -14.77 2.57
CA ASP A 6 24.35 -13.43 2.12
C ASP A 6 23.05 -12.74 1.66
N PRO A 7 22.64 -11.60 2.24
CA PRO A 7 21.39 -10.91 1.93
C PRO A 7 21.49 -10.14 0.60
N ARG A 8 22.10 -10.75 -0.41
CA ARG A 8 22.11 -10.18 -1.76
C ARG A 8 20.72 -10.32 -2.36
N PRO A 9 20.23 -9.30 -3.08
CA PRO A 9 18.98 -9.43 -3.83
C PRO A 9 19.09 -10.64 -4.77
N LEU A 10 18.00 -11.43 -4.85
CA LEU A 10 17.97 -12.67 -5.64
C LEU A 10 18.22 -12.41 -7.13
N HIS A 11 17.83 -11.22 -7.59
CA HIS A 11 17.90 -10.76 -8.96
C HIS A 11 18.40 -9.32 -9.02
N ASP A 12 19.02 -8.92 -10.13
CA ASP A 12 19.40 -7.52 -10.39
C ASP A 12 18.16 -6.63 -10.47
N ASN A 13 17.06 -7.15 -11.02
CA ASN A 13 15.73 -6.55 -10.96
C ASN A 13 14.83 -7.38 -10.02
N PRO A 14 14.43 -6.83 -8.86
CA PRO A 14 13.70 -7.59 -7.85
C PRO A 14 12.25 -7.95 -8.28
N TYR A 15 11.73 -7.38 -9.37
CA TYR A 15 10.45 -7.80 -9.95
C TYR A 15 10.55 -9.04 -10.84
N GLU A 16 11.76 -9.51 -11.19
CA GLU A 16 11.93 -10.76 -11.94
C GLU A 16 11.69 -12.00 -11.08
N ILE A 17 11.47 -11.82 -9.78
CA ILE A 17 11.13 -12.91 -8.85
C ILE A 17 9.98 -13.77 -9.39
N THR A 18 10.21 -15.07 -9.37
CA THR A 18 9.30 -16.11 -9.83
C THR A 18 8.29 -16.49 -8.74
N HIS A 19 7.24 -17.21 -9.14
CA HIS A 19 6.25 -17.70 -8.19
C HIS A 19 6.86 -18.63 -7.12
N ASP A 20 7.74 -19.54 -7.53
CA ASP A 20 8.36 -20.52 -6.63
C ASP A 20 9.29 -19.83 -5.62
N GLU A 21 10.01 -18.78 -6.04
CA GLU A 21 10.82 -17.98 -5.12
C GLU A 21 9.97 -17.21 -4.11
N VAL A 22 8.84 -16.62 -4.53
CA VAL A 22 7.89 -15.97 -3.61
C VAL A 22 7.36 -16.98 -2.58
N VAL A 23 7.02 -18.21 -3.02
CA VAL A 23 6.57 -19.28 -2.12
C VAL A 23 7.67 -19.66 -1.13
N ASN A 24 8.89 -19.86 -1.59
CA ASN A 24 10.03 -20.22 -0.73
C ASN A 24 10.33 -19.12 0.30
N LEU A 25 10.42 -17.85 -0.13
CA LEU A 25 10.62 -16.72 0.77
C LEU A 25 9.47 -16.59 1.79
N THR A 26 8.23 -16.86 1.36
CA THR A 26 7.08 -16.83 2.28
C THR A 26 7.21 -17.89 3.37
N HIS A 27 7.54 -19.13 3.01
CA HIS A 27 7.76 -20.18 4.02
C HIS A 27 8.93 -19.84 4.94
N GLN A 28 10.03 -19.31 4.40
CA GLN A 28 11.17 -18.90 5.20
C GLN A 28 10.81 -17.77 6.18
N LEU A 29 10.12 -16.72 5.73
CA LEU A 29 9.68 -15.62 6.59
C LEU A 29 8.77 -16.14 7.72
N LEU A 30 7.80 -17.00 7.40
CA LEU A 30 6.86 -17.53 8.38
C LEU A 30 7.53 -18.51 9.37
N GLN A 31 8.62 -19.17 8.98
CA GLN A 31 9.42 -20.01 9.88
C GLN A 31 10.31 -19.17 10.80
N GLU A 32 10.99 -18.16 10.26
CA GLU A 32 11.88 -17.27 11.02
C GLU A 32 11.10 -16.33 11.94
N ASN A 33 9.94 -15.86 11.49
CA ASN A 33 9.10 -14.90 12.18
C ASN A 33 7.66 -15.44 12.28
N PRO A 34 7.42 -16.48 13.08
CA PRO A 34 6.10 -17.10 13.16
C PRO A 34 5.03 -16.10 13.64
N PRO A 35 3.81 -16.18 13.07
CA PRO A 35 2.68 -15.36 13.51
C PRO A 35 2.47 -15.40 15.03
N LYS A 36 2.40 -14.24 15.68
CA LYS A 36 2.12 -14.13 17.13
C LYS A 36 0.63 -14.22 17.46
N THR A 37 -0.20 -14.56 16.47
CA THR A 37 -1.66 -14.59 16.56
C THR A 37 -2.24 -15.83 15.91
N SER A 38 -3.45 -16.19 16.31
CA SER A 38 -4.26 -17.22 15.66
C SER A 38 -5.15 -16.66 14.55
N ASP A 39 -5.05 -15.35 14.26
CA ASP A 39 -5.78 -14.75 13.16
C ASP A 39 -5.33 -15.35 11.82
N ARG A 40 -6.31 -15.64 10.95
CA ARG A 40 -6.03 -16.17 9.62
C ARG A 40 -5.16 -15.23 8.79
N PHE A 41 -5.40 -13.92 8.87
CA PHE A 41 -4.63 -12.95 8.11
C PHE A 41 -3.69 -12.20 9.03
N VAL A 42 -2.40 -12.19 8.68
CA VAL A 42 -1.34 -11.49 9.42
C VAL A 42 -0.59 -10.59 8.47
N CYS A 43 -0.08 -9.47 8.94
CA CYS A 43 0.62 -8.46 8.16
C CYS A 43 2.03 -8.30 8.70
N TYR A 44 3.02 -8.23 7.82
CA TYR A 44 4.40 -7.88 8.17
C TYR A 44 4.70 -6.51 7.59
N ARG A 45 5.43 -5.69 8.34
CA ARG A 45 6.03 -4.46 7.80
C ARG A 45 7.50 -4.74 7.53
N LEU A 46 7.92 -4.60 6.28
CA LEU A 46 9.29 -4.86 5.83
C LEU A 46 9.86 -3.62 5.15
N GLU A 47 11.11 -3.29 5.43
CA GLU A 47 11.81 -2.21 4.73
C GLU A 47 12.18 -2.66 3.32
N GLY A 48 12.25 -1.72 2.36
CA GLY A 48 12.43 -2.06 0.94
C GLY A 48 13.68 -2.88 0.65
N LYS A 49 14.76 -2.67 1.40
CA LYS A 49 16.02 -3.42 1.22
C LYS A 49 16.05 -4.80 1.88
N GLU A 50 15.04 -5.14 2.67
CA GLU A 50 15.00 -6.45 3.31
C GLU A 50 14.74 -7.55 2.26
N PRO A 51 15.42 -8.71 2.36
CA PRO A 51 15.23 -9.80 1.40
C PRO A 51 13.77 -10.25 1.26
N PHE A 52 13.01 -10.25 2.36
CA PHE A 52 11.60 -10.65 2.34
C PHE A 52 10.66 -9.65 1.67
N SER A 53 11.11 -8.41 1.38
CA SER A 53 10.32 -7.44 0.63
C SER A 53 10.09 -7.85 -0.82
N ASP A 54 10.89 -8.77 -1.36
CA ASP A 54 10.67 -9.34 -2.70
C ASP A 54 9.37 -10.14 -2.80
N ILE A 55 8.86 -10.68 -1.68
CA ILE A 55 7.51 -11.25 -1.61
C ILE A 55 6.48 -10.19 -2.05
N GLY A 56 6.63 -8.97 -1.55
CA GLY A 56 5.75 -7.84 -1.87
C GLY A 56 5.81 -7.49 -3.34
N ARG A 57 7.02 -7.37 -3.90
CA ARG A 57 7.26 -7.08 -5.33
C ARG A 57 6.67 -8.13 -6.25
N GLY A 58 6.82 -9.41 -5.89
CA GLY A 58 6.21 -10.52 -6.63
C GLY A 58 4.68 -10.42 -6.69
N VAL A 59 4.04 -10.13 -5.55
CA VAL A 59 2.57 -9.95 -5.48
C VAL A 59 2.12 -8.70 -6.26
N GLU A 60 2.83 -7.58 -6.12
CA GLU A 60 2.55 -6.35 -6.87
C GLU A 60 2.60 -6.59 -8.36
N ARG A 61 3.72 -7.12 -8.87
CA ARG A 61 3.87 -7.40 -10.31
C ARG A 61 2.76 -8.31 -10.79
N LEU A 62 2.50 -9.43 -10.10
CA LEU A 62 1.47 -10.37 -10.51
C LEU A 62 0.10 -9.68 -10.69
N VAL A 63 -0.30 -8.86 -9.72
CA VAL A 63 -1.61 -8.18 -9.75
C VAL A 63 -1.65 -7.04 -10.77
N LEU A 64 -0.59 -6.23 -10.84
CA LEU A 64 -0.53 -5.05 -11.72
C LEU A 64 -0.31 -5.45 -13.18
N GLU A 65 0.42 -6.52 -13.46
CA GLU A 65 0.57 -7.08 -14.80
C GLU A 65 -0.77 -7.62 -15.31
N GLN A 66 -1.50 -8.37 -14.49
CA GLN A 66 -2.81 -8.87 -14.87
C GLN A 66 -3.81 -7.73 -15.12
N THR A 67 -3.79 -6.71 -14.27
CA THR A 67 -4.80 -5.62 -14.25
C THR A 67 -4.49 -4.51 -15.25
N PHE A 68 -3.24 -4.06 -15.32
CA PHE A 68 -2.81 -2.87 -16.07
C PHE A 68 -1.72 -3.14 -17.10
N LYS A 69 -1.24 -4.39 -17.22
CA LYS A 69 -0.15 -4.81 -18.13
C LYS A 69 1.25 -4.26 -17.77
N ASN A 70 1.44 -3.86 -16.51
CA ASN A 70 2.73 -3.44 -15.97
C ASN A 70 3.60 -4.69 -15.70
N ASN A 71 4.48 -5.03 -16.64
CA ASN A 71 5.41 -6.16 -16.51
C ASN A 71 6.61 -5.81 -15.59
N ALA A 72 7.54 -6.74 -15.40
CA ALA A 72 8.71 -6.53 -14.53
C ALA A 72 9.56 -5.30 -14.92
N ALA A 73 9.75 -5.05 -16.22
CA ALA A 73 10.52 -3.91 -16.71
C ALA A 73 9.80 -2.57 -16.46
N GLU A 74 8.46 -2.53 -16.63
CA GLU A 74 7.68 -1.34 -16.31
C GLU A 74 7.68 -1.08 -14.81
N MET A 75 7.53 -2.13 -13.99
CA MET A 75 7.60 -2.00 -12.54
C MET A 75 8.98 -1.48 -12.08
N ASP A 76 10.06 -1.99 -12.64
CA ASP A 76 11.42 -1.52 -12.34
C ASP A 76 11.61 -0.06 -12.76
N LYS A 77 11.22 0.30 -13.99
CA LYS A 77 11.26 1.68 -14.48
C LYS A 77 10.51 2.65 -13.56
N GLU A 78 9.34 2.25 -13.09
CA GLU A 78 8.46 3.12 -12.31
C GLU A 78 8.84 3.22 -10.82
N TYR A 79 9.54 2.22 -10.27
CA TYR A 79 9.74 2.10 -8.83
C TYR A 79 11.18 1.96 -8.35
N SER A 80 12.14 1.59 -9.20
CA SER A 80 13.55 1.36 -8.81
C SER A 80 14.18 2.56 -8.07
N ALA A 81 13.87 3.79 -8.50
CA ALA A 81 14.36 5.02 -7.88
C ALA A 81 13.89 5.21 -6.42
N TYR A 82 12.84 4.51 -6.01
CA TYR A 82 12.20 4.68 -4.70
C TYR A 82 12.42 3.49 -3.77
N GLU A 83 13.17 2.45 -4.19
CA GLU A 83 13.33 1.21 -3.41
C GLU A 83 13.99 1.46 -2.04
N ASP A 84 14.97 2.36 -1.99
CA ASP A 84 15.70 2.75 -0.78
C ASP A 84 14.84 3.45 0.29
N GLN A 85 13.70 3.98 -0.12
CA GLN A 85 12.76 4.75 0.69
C GLN A 85 11.37 4.12 0.69
N SER A 86 11.27 2.85 0.29
CA SER A 86 10.02 2.10 0.30
C SER A 86 9.90 1.24 1.55
N MET A 87 8.68 1.08 2.05
CA MET A 87 8.31 0.03 3.01
C MET A 87 7.11 -0.74 2.47
N PHE A 88 7.02 -2.00 2.85
CA PHE A 88 5.98 -2.93 2.41
C PHE A 88 5.16 -3.40 3.59
N PHE A 89 3.84 -3.29 3.47
CA PHE A 89 2.90 -4.00 4.32
C PHE A 89 2.42 -5.22 3.55
N ILE A 90 2.87 -6.41 3.95
CA ILE A 90 2.52 -7.67 3.27
C ILE A 90 1.58 -8.46 4.17
N SER A 91 0.36 -8.71 3.70
CA SER A 91 -0.61 -9.57 4.36
C SER A 91 -0.47 -11.01 3.89
N PHE A 92 -0.46 -11.97 4.80
CA PHE A 92 -0.38 -13.41 4.57
C PHE A 92 -1.62 -14.12 5.10
N ASP A 93 -2.09 -15.13 4.37
CA ASP A 93 -3.08 -16.09 4.83
C ASP A 93 -2.35 -17.23 5.56
N ALA A 94 -2.27 -17.15 6.88
CA ALA A 94 -1.58 -18.12 7.74
C ALA A 94 -2.16 -19.54 7.64
N THR A 95 -3.40 -19.70 7.17
CA THR A 95 -3.98 -21.04 6.92
C THR A 95 -3.47 -21.65 5.62
N LYS A 96 -3.12 -20.82 4.64
CA LYS A 96 -2.61 -21.27 3.33
C LYS A 96 -1.10 -21.09 3.17
N GLU A 97 -0.45 -20.45 4.14
CA GLU A 97 0.96 -20.06 4.10
C GLU A 97 1.32 -19.31 2.81
N ALA A 98 0.45 -18.37 2.40
CA ALA A 98 0.59 -17.66 1.14
C ALA A 98 0.37 -16.15 1.31
N PRO A 99 1.08 -15.29 0.54
CA PRO A 99 0.79 -13.87 0.54
C PRO A 99 -0.60 -13.62 -0.04
N SER A 100 -1.36 -12.79 0.66
CA SER A 100 -2.77 -12.48 0.39
C SER A 100 -3.00 -11.03 -0.05
N GLY A 101 -1.98 -10.19 0.05
CA GLY A 101 -1.97 -8.85 -0.51
C GLY A 101 -0.79 -8.03 -0.01
N VAL A 102 -0.53 -6.91 -0.66
CA VAL A 102 0.58 -6.00 -0.35
C VAL A 102 0.16 -4.56 -0.56
N LEU A 103 0.71 -3.67 0.25
CA LEU A 103 0.64 -2.23 0.11
C LEU A 103 2.05 -1.67 0.25
N ARG A 104 2.48 -0.87 -0.73
CA ARG A 104 3.76 -0.16 -0.67
C ARG A 104 3.54 1.28 -0.24
N ILE A 105 4.38 1.72 0.69
CA ILE A 105 4.57 3.14 0.99
C ILE A 105 5.94 3.56 0.49
N ILE A 106 6.00 4.74 -0.13
CA ILE A 106 7.22 5.47 -0.47
C ILE A 106 7.32 6.67 0.48
N GLN A 107 8.39 6.71 1.25
CA GLN A 107 8.74 7.82 2.13
C GLN A 107 9.48 8.91 1.35
N ASN A 108 9.50 10.13 1.86
CA ASN A 108 10.27 11.20 1.24
C ASN A 108 11.77 10.94 1.42
N GLY A 109 12.52 10.94 0.33
CA GLY A 109 13.97 10.74 0.30
C GLY A 109 14.62 11.41 -0.92
N PRO A 110 15.82 11.00 -1.34
CA PRO A 110 16.54 11.63 -2.45
C PRO A 110 15.76 11.69 -3.77
N ALA A 111 14.92 10.69 -4.05
CA ALA A 111 14.07 10.64 -5.24
C ALA A 111 12.75 11.43 -5.08
N GLY A 112 12.51 12.03 -3.92
CA GLY A 112 11.26 12.71 -3.59
C GLY A 112 10.10 11.73 -3.37
N LEU A 113 8.89 12.11 -3.74
CA LEU A 113 7.70 11.24 -3.68
C LEU A 113 7.20 10.98 -5.10
N LYS A 114 6.91 9.72 -5.43
CA LYS A 114 6.53 9.29 -6.78
C LYS A 114 5.30 10.03 -7.30
N THR A 115 4.24 10.10 -6.52
CA THR A 115 3.01 10.82 -6.89
C THR A 115 3.31 12.29 -7.22
N LEU A 116 4.19 12.97 -6.48
CA LEU A 116 4.53 14.37 -6.77
C LEU A 116 5.37 14.51 -8.04
N HIS A 117 6.32 13.59 -8.23
CA HIS A 117 7.12 13.51 -9.46
C HIS A 117 6.23 13.28 -10.68
N ASP A 118 5.34 12.31 -10.61
CA ASP A 118 4.45 11.95 -11.72
C ASP A 118 3.46 13.07 -12.04
N LEU A 119 2.97 13.80 -11.03
CA LEU A 119 2.11 14.97 -11.27
C LEU A 119 2.85 16.13 -11.95
N GLN A 120 4.15 16.27 -11.72
CA GLN A 120 4.97 17.30 -12.33
C GLN A 120 5.34 16.94 -13.77
N GLU A 121 5.71 15.68 -14.02
CA GLU A 121 6.13 15.20 -15.34
C GLU A 121 4.95 14.94 -16.29
N GLU A 122 3.76 14.61 -15.76
CA GLU A 122 2.58 14.40 -16.58
C GLU A 122 2.11 15.72 -17.20
N SER A 123 2.35 15.85 -18.51
CA SER A 123 2.08 17.05 -19.31
C SER A 123 0.65 17.58 -19.21
N THR A 124 -0.33 16.71 -18.95
CA THR A 124 -1.73 17.10 -18.81
C THR A 124 -2.09 17.63 -17.41
N ILE A 125 -1.20 17.48 -16.43
CA ILE A 125 -1.40 17.93 -15.05
C ILE A 125 -0.42 19.05 -14.70
N GLY A 126 0.89 18.80 -14.81
CA GLY A 126 1.95 19.80 -14.62
C GLY A 126 1.92 20.52 -13.27
N ILE A 127 1.53 19.83 -12.19
CA ILE A 127 1.43 20.42 -10.85
C ILE A 127 2.74 20.16 -10.09
N SER A 128 3.42 21.23 -9.66
CA SER A 128 4.64 21.11 -8.86
C SER A 128 4.35 20.73 -7.41
N LYS A 129 5.36 20.18 -6.73
CA LYS A 129 5.28 19.85 -5.30
C LYS A 129 4.93 21.06 -4.43
N GLU A 130 5.43 22.26 -4.77
CA GLU A 130 5.17 23.50 -4.01
C GLU A 130 3.69 23.89 -4.06
N VAL A 131 3.03 23.67 -5.20
CA VAL A 131 1.59 23.90 -5.34
C VAL A 131 0.81 22.91 -4.48
N VAL A 132 1.19 21.63 -4.49
CA VAL A 132 0.56 20.61 -3.62
C VAL A 132 0.74 20.97 -2.15
N MET A 133 1.95 21.35 -1.75
CA MET A 133 2.28 21.72 -0.37
C MET A 133 1.46 22.94 0.08
N GLY A 134 1.44 24.01 -0.72
CA GLY A 134 0.68 25.21 -0.40
C GLY A 134 -0.84 25.00 -0.39
N TYR A 135 -1.36 24.09 -1.23
CA TYR A 135 -2.80 23.81 -1.27
C TYR A 135 -3.32 23.03 -0.05
N HIS A 136 -2.50 22.11 0.48
CA HIS A 136 -2.90 21.24 1.61
C HIS A 136 -2.25 21.61 2.93
N ASP A 137 -1.61 22.77 3.02
CA ASP A 137 -0.88 23.24 4.19
C ASP A 137 0.18 22.23 4.69
N ILE A 138 0.91 21.62 3.75
CA ILE A 138 2.02 20.71 4.06
C ILE A 138 3.28 21.54 4.23
N ASP A 139 3.83 21.57 5.44
CA ASP A 139 5.04 22.29 5.79
C ASP A 139 6.30 21.41 5.70
N ASP A 140 6.15 20.09 5.89
CA ASP A 140 7.24 19.13 5.91
C ASP A 140 6.91 17.84 5.14
N LEU A 141 7.65 17.58 4.07
CA LEU A 141 7.50 16.35 3.26
C LEU A 141 7.91 15.08 4.01
N SER A 142 8.69 15.17 5.10
CA SER A 142 9.00 14.01 5.94
C SER A 142 7.75 13.45 6.66
N ARG A 143 6.69 14.26 6.77
CA ARG A 143 5.39 13.90 7.37
C ARG A 143 4.36 13.47 6.33
N VAL A 144 4.81 13.19 5.10
CA VAL A 144 3.99 12.71 3.98
C VAL A 144 4.43 11.31 3.62
N TRP A 145 3.47 10.39 3.53
CA TRP A 145 3.66 9.09 2.90
C TRP A 145 2.95 9.05 1.55
N ASP A 146 3.62 8.49 0.56
CA ASP A 146 3.07 8.22 -0.75
C ASP A 146 2.69 6.74 -0.86
N VAL A 147 1.41 6.46 -1.06
CA VAL A 147 0.92 5.09 -1.24
C VAL A 147 1.11 4.72 -2.70
N GLY A 148 2.24 4.09 -3.00
CA GLY A 148 2.64 3.75 -4.36
C GLY A 148 1.75 2.67 -5.00
N THR A 149 1.49 1.59 -4.27
CA THR A 149 0.67 0.48 -4.78
C THR A 149 -0.22 -0.12 -3.70
N VAL A 150 -1.31 -0.74 -4.14
CA VAL A 150 -2.09 -1.69 -3.34
C VAL A 150 -2.49 -2.85 -4.24
N ALA A 151 -1.90 -4.02 -4.00
CA ALA A 151 -2.10 -5.21 -4.80
C ALA A 151 -2.71 -6.32 -3.95
N VAL A 152 -3.91 -6.77 -4.33
CA VAL A 152 -4.61 -7.88 -3.66
C VAL A 152 -5.03 -8.88 -4.74
N PRO A 153 -4.59 -10.15 -4.70
CA PRO A 153 -5.05 -11.18 -5.61
C PRO A 153 -6.58 -11.36 -5.58
N PRO A 154 -7.24 -11.68 -6.71
CA PRO A 154 -8.70 -11.72 -6.83
C PRO A 154 -9.43 -12.49 -5.72
N GLU A 155 -8.90 -13.64 -5.30
CA GLU A 155 -9.44 -14.53 -4.28
C GLU A 155 -9.48 -13.92 -2.87
N TYR A 156 -8.72 -12.84 -2.62
CA TYR A 156 -8.69 -12.13 -1.33
C TYR A 156 -9.40 -10.76 -1.36
N ARG A 157 -10.06 -10.39 -2.46
CA ARG A 157 -10.67 -9.05 -2.63
C ARG A 157 -12.03 -8.87 -1.93
N SER A 158 -12.67 -9.93 -1.43
CA SER A 158 -14.07 -9.88 -0.96
C SER A 158 -14.35 -10.74 0.28
N GLY A 159 -15.52 -10.53 0.87
CA GLY A 159 -16.00 -11.31 2.02
C GLY A 159 -15.33 -10.96 3.34
N GLU A 160 -15.30 -11.93 4.26
CA GLU A 160 -14.70 -11.77 5.59
C GLU A 160 -13.18 -11.60 5.56
N GLY A 161 -12.54 -11.85 4.42
CA GLY A 161 -11.10 -11.72 4.21
C GLY A 161 -10.73 -10.59 3.26
N ALA A 162 -11.47 -9.47 3.23
CA ALA A 162 -11.07 -8.31 2.44
C ALA A 162 -9.73 -7.74 2.93
N VAL A 163 -8.62 -8.29 2.42
CA VAL A 163 -7.25 -8.05 2.87
C VAL A 163 -6.87 -6.56 2.79
N SER A 164 -7.42 -5.84 1.82
CA SER A 164 -7.21 -4.39 1.70
C SER A 164 -7.58 -3.63 2.96
N VAL A 165 -8.61 -4.04 3.70
CA VAL A 165 -9.01 -3.39 4.96
C VAL A 165 -7.93 -3.57 6.04
N GLN A 166 -7.29 -4.75 6.09
CA GLN A 166 -6.19 -5.01 7.01
C GLN A 166 -4.96 -4.17 6.63
N LEU A 167 -4.60 -4.15 5.34
CA LEU A 167 -3.47 -3.37 4.83
C LEU A 167 -3.65 -1.87 5.15
N TYR A 168 -4.83 -1.30 4.89
CA TYR A 168 -5.10 0.11 5.22
C TYR A 168 -5.05 0.38 6.72
N ARG A 169 -5.48 -0.57 7.55
CA ARG A 169 -5.37 -0.44 8.99
C ARG A 169 -3.91 -0.45 9.45
N ALA A 170 -3.13 -1.41 8.98
CA ALA A 170 -1.71 -1.55 9.32
C ALA A 170 -0.94 -0.28 8.92
N MET A 171 -1.15 0.19 7.69
CA MET A 171 -0.63 1.45 7.20
C MET A 171 -1.03 2.63 8.09
N TYR A 172 -2.31 2.76 8.44
CA TYR A 172 -2.79 3.89 9.23
C TYR A 172 -2.24 3.89 10.68
N LEU A 173 -2.18 2.73 11.32
CA LEU A 173 -1.59 2.61 12.67
C LEU A 173 -0.10 2.95 12.63
N SER A 174 0.63 2.45 11.64
CA SER A 174 2.04 2.76 11.48
C SER A 174 2.27 4.24 11.18
N ALA A 175 1.40 4.89 10.41
CA ALA A 175 1.46 6.33 10.15
C ALA A 175 1.29 7.15 11.44
N LEU A 176 0.36 6.77 12.32
CA LEU A 176 0.19 7.43 13.61
C LEU A 176 1.42 7.28 14.51
N GLU A 177 2.00 6.08 14.56
CA GLU A 177 3.24 5.81 15.31
C GLU A 177 4.40 6.67 14.81
N ASN A 178 4.53 6.81 13.48
CA ASN A 178 5.57 7.59 12.82
C ASN A 178 5.23 9.10 12.68
N LYS A 179 4.12 9.57 13.29
CA LYS A 179 3.70 10.99 13.27
C LYS A 179 3.53 11.56 11.86
N ILE A 180 3.02 10.72 10.95
CA ILE A 180 2.70 11.09 9.58
C ILE A 180 1.33 11.76 9.55
N ASP A 181 1.28 12.88 8.86
CA ASP A 181 0.08 13.72 8.78
C ASP A 181 -0.67 13.54 7.47
N HIS A 182 0.06 13.19 6.40
CA HIS A 182 -0.47 13.27 5.05
C HIS A 182 -0.23 11.98 4.28
N PHE A 183 -1.26 11.55 3.55
CA PHE A 183 -1.15 10.54 2.51
C PHE A 183 -1.41 11.16 1.15
N ILE A 184 -0.58 10.80 0.18
CA ILE A 184 -0.81 11.05 -1.24
C ILE A 184 -0.78 9.72 -1.99
N SER A 185 -1.45 9.64 -3.14
CA SER A 185 -1.47 8.45 -4.00
C SER A 185 -2.09 8.77 -5.35
N ILE A 186 -1.87 7.94 -6.36
CA ILE A 186 -2.66 7.91 -7.60
C ILE A 186 -3.46 6.61 -7.66
N VAL A 187 -4.79 6.71 -7.70
CA VAL A 187 -5.68 5.56 -7.56
C VAL A 187 -6.64 5.45 -8.74
N ASP A 188 -6.77 4.26 -9.33
CA ASP A 188 -7.82 3.96 -10.32
C ASP A 188 -9.21 4.29 -9.75
N LEU A 189 -10.10 4.85 -10.56
CA LEU A 189 -11.41 5.31 -10.09
C LEU A 189 -12.30 4.16 -9.55
N LYS A 190 -12.15 2.94 -10.06
CA LYS A 190 -12.95 1.79 -9.63
C LYS A 190 -12.68 1.40 -8.17
N PRO A 191 -11.43 1.17 -7.72
CA PRO A 191 -11.15 1.01 -6.31
C PRO A 191 -11.41 2.29 -5.51
N LEU A 192 -11.10 3.49 -6.02
CA LEU A 192 -11.33 4.75 -5.29
C LEU A 192 -12.81 4.93 -4.87
N GLY A 193 -13.75 4.60 -5.77
CA GLY A 193 -15.18 4.63 -5.45
C GLY A 193 -15.57 3.67 -4.33
N LYS A 194 -14.91 2.51 -4.22
CA LYS A 194 -15.11 1.57 -3.10
C LYS A 194 -14.49 2.11 -1.81
N LEU A 195 -13.28 2.67 -1.87
CA LEU A 195 -12.60 3.23 -0.69
C LEU A 195 -13.39 4.37 -0.06
N THR A 196 -13.83 5.33 -0.87
CA THR A 196 -14.60 6.49 -0.41
C THR A 196 -16.06 6.16 -0.13
N GLY A 197 -16.70 5.39 -1.00
CA GLY A 197 -18.12 5.06 -0.91
C GLY A 197 -18.43 4.06 0.19
N TYR A 198 -17.71 2.94 0.20
CA TYR A 198 -17.95 1.80 1.09
C TYR A 198 -17.14 1.90 2.39
N LEU A 199 -15.83 2.12 2.31
CA LEU A 199 -15.00 2.26 3.52
C LEU A 199 -15.08 3.67 4.13
N GLY A 200 -15.52 4.68 3.38
CA GLY A 200 -15.61 6.05 3.92
C GLY A 200 -14.25 6.70 4.14
N ILE A 201 -13.19 6.18 3.51
CA ILE A 201 -11.87 6.79 3.56
C ILE A 201 -11.99 8.19 2.97
N PRO A 202 -11.63 9.25 3.73
CA PRO A 202 -11.96 10.62 3.37
C PRO A 202 -10.97 11.23 2.37
N PHE A 203 -10.62 10.46 1.33
CA PHE A 203 -9.78 10.95 0.25
C PHE A 203 -10.46 12.11 -0.48
N LYS A 204 -9.65 13.11 -0.83
CA LYS A 204 -10.01 14.24 -1.68
C LYS A 204 -9.09 14.25 -2.90
N PRO A 205 -9.47 14.87 -4.02
CA PRO A 205 -8.52 15.12 -5.11
C PRO A 205 -7.28 15.87 -4.62
N LEU A 206 -6.09 15.41 -4.99
CA LEU A 206 -4.83 16.06 -4.63
C LEU A 206 -4.72 17.37 -5.42
N ALA A 207 -4.77 18.50 -4.71
CA ALA A 207 -4.66 19.86 -5.28
C ALA A 207 -5.70 20.13 -6.38
N GLY A 208 -6.90 19.56 -6.23
CA GLY A 208 -8.01 19.76 -7.17
C GLY A 208 -7.84 19.06 -8.52
N THR A 209 -6.84 18.18 -8.66
CA THR A 209 -6.62 17.38 -9.89
C THR A 209 -7.90 16.71 -10.37
N GLN A 210 -8.06 16.65 -11.70
CA GLN A 210 -9.11 15.85 -12.33
C GLN A 210 -8.61 14.44 -12.62
N PRO A 211 -9.49 13.47 -12.90
CA PRO A 211 -9.07 12.14 -13.31
C PRO A 211 -8.28 12.16 -14.63
N PHE A 212 -7.26 11.31 -14.74
CA PHE A 212 -6.34 11.20 -15.87
C PHE A 212 -5.96 9.74 -16.17
N LYS A 213 -5.35 9.49 -17.33
CA LYS A 213 -4.80 8.17 -17.65
C LYS A 213 -3.46 7.98 -16.95
N TYR A 214 -3.22 6.81 -16.37
CA TYR A 214 -1.98 6.57 -15.61
C TYR A 214 -1.65 5.08 -15.55
N LEU A 215 -0.43 4.72 -15.95
CA LEU A 215 0.13 3.36 -15.88
C LEU A 215 -0.86 2.25 -16.26
N GLY A 216 -1.43 2.35 -17.47
CA GLY A 216 -2.38 1.38 -18.01
C GLY A 216 -3.83 1.53 -17.53
N SER A 217 -4.11 2.36 -16.52
CA SER A 217 -5.48 2.76 -16.19
C SER A 217 -5.97 3.87 -17.12
N ASP A 218 -7.18 3.71 -17.66
CA ASP A 218 -7.86 4.75 -18.42
C ASP A 218 -8.36 5.91 -17.56
N ARG A 219 -8.55 5.68 -16.25
CA ARG A 219 -9.08 6.68 -15.32
C ARG A 219 -8.57 6.46 -13.90
N SER A 220 -7.51 7.18 -13.56
CA SER A 220 -6.94 7.33 -12.23
C SER A 220 -7.17 8.74 -11.69
N GLN A 221 -7.02 8.91 -10.39
CA GLN A 221 -7.14 10.18 -9.69
C GLN A 221 -6.04 10.29 -8.66
N ALA A 222 -5.28 11.39 -8.70
CA ALA A 222 -4.38 11.73 -7.60
C ALA A 222 -5.22 12.16 -6.40
N VAL A 223 -4.94 11.58 -5.24
CA VAL A 223 -5.72 11.77 -4.02
C VAL A 223 -4.86 12.20 -2.84
N TYR A 224 -5.50 12.90 -1.92
CA TYR A 224 -4.97 13.39 -0.67
C TYR A 224 -5.80 12.85 0.50
N GLY A 225 -5.13 12.38 1.55
CA GLY A 225 -5.73 12.01 2.82
C GLY A 225 -5.02 12.69 3.98
N TYR A 226 -5.78 13.28 4.91
CA TYR A 226 -5.24 13.83 6.14
C TYR A 226 -5.42 12.83 7.29
N VAL A 227 -4.30 12.31 7.79
CA VAL A 227 -4.23 11.21 8.76
C VAL A 227 -4.91 11.57 10.08
N PRO A 228 -4.65 12.73 10.72
CA PRO A 228 -5.25 13.05 12.04
C PRO A 228 -6.79 13.09 12.05
N GLU A 229 -7.44 13.35 10.92
CA GLU A 229 -8.90 13.37 10.82
C GLU A 229 -9.54 12.01 10.53
N PHE A 230 -8.75 11.02 10.12
CA PHE A 230 -9.27 9.76 9.60
C PHE A 230 -10.12 9.03 10.64
N TYR A 231 -9.64 8.85 11.88
CA TYR A 231 -10.42 8.16 12.93
C TYR A 231 -11.77 8.83 13.17
N LYS A 232 -11.80 10.16 13.25
CA LYS A 232 -13.01 10.96 13.45
C LYS A 232 -13.99 10.74 12.31
N LYS A 233 -13.54 10.89 11.05
CA LYS A 233 -14.39 10.75 9.86
C LYS A 233 -14.90 9.31 9.67
N MET A 234 -14.05 8.32 9.93
CA MET A 234 -14.42 6.90 9.89
C MET A 234 -15.45 6.54 10.95
N SER A 235 -15.27 7.06 12.17
CA SER A 235 -16.23 6.88 13.27
C SER A 235 -17.58 7.51 12.99
N GLN A 236 -17.60 8.66 12.32
CA GLN A 236 -18.84 9.29 11.84
C GLN A 236 -19.50 8.45 10.74
N LYS A 237 -18.74 7.96 9.76
CA LYS A 237 -19.26 7.11 8.67
C LYS A 237 -19.96 5.87 9.21
N MET A 238 -19.42 5.21 10.24
CA MET A 238 -20.03 4.04 10.88
C MET A 238 -21.46 4.27 11.40
N ARG A 239 -21.83 5.53 11.67
CA ARG A 239 -23.17 5.92 12.16
C ARG A 239 -24.18 6.16 11.02
N THR A 240 -23.75 6.11 9.76
CA THR A 240 -24.63 6.30 8.59
C THR A 240 -25.30 4.98 8.15
N PRO A 241 -26.43 5.01 7.42
CA PRO A 241 -27.07 3.80 6.90
C PRO A 241 -26.14 2.92 6.05
N ARG A 242 -25.31 3.53 5.18
CA ARG A 242 -24.28 2.81 4.43
C ARG A 242 -23.15 2.28 5.34
N GLY A 243 -22.80 3.02 6.38
CA GLY A 243 -21.85 2.57 7.39
C GLY A 243 -22.34 1.36 8.19
N LEU A 244 -23.65 1.21 8.40
CA LEU A 244 -24.23 0.02 9.02
C LEU A 244 -24.05 -1.23 8.13
N LEU A 245 -24.16 -1.09 6.81
CA LEU A 245 -23.89 -2.17 5.85
C LEU A 245 -22.39 -2.55 5.84
N ALA A 246 -21.51 -1.57 6.00
CA ALA A 246 -20.06 -1.78 6.06
C ALA A 246 -19.53 -2.00 7.49
N ARG A 247 -20.40 -2.15 8.50
CA ARG A 247 -20.03 -2.02 9.92
C ARG A 247 -18.96 -3.01 10.37
N LYS A 248 -18.95 -4.25 9.87
CA LYS A 248 -17.92 -5.24 10.19
C LYS A 248 -16.54 -4.82 9.67
N ALA A 249 -16.47 -4.34 8.43
CA ALA A 249 -15.23 -3.82 7.82
C ALA A 249 -14.75 -2.54 8.52
N LEU A 250 -15.65 -1.59 8.78
CA LEU A 250 -15.33 -0.34 9.48
C LEU A 250 -14.92 -0.60 10.94
N LYS A 251 -15.60 -1.50 11.64
CA LYS A 251 -15.22 -1.89 13.01
C LYS A 251 -13.86 -2.58 13.01
N ARG A 252 -13.51 -3.38 12.00
CA ARG A 252 -12.16 -3.95 11.89
C ARG A 252 -11.11 -2.87 11.64
N LEU A 253 -11.36 -1.95 10.71
CA LEU A 253 -10.47 -0.83 10.42
C LEU A 253 -10.25 0.08 11.64
N VAL A 254 -11.31 0.40 12.40
CA VAL A 254 -11.27 1.33 13.54
C VAL A 254 -10.97 0.65 14.89
N LYS A 255 -11.51 -0.54 15.13
CA LYS A 255 -11.56 -1.24 16.44
C LYS A 255 -11.13 -2.71 16.38
N GLY A 256 -10.45 -3.19 15.32
CA GLY A 256 -9.81 -4.50 15.39
C GLY A 256 -8.99 -4.59 16.68
N THR A 257 -9.03 -5.72 17.38
CA THR A 257 -8.30 -5.90 18.63
C THR A 257 -6.77 -5.84 18.38
N GLU A 258 -6.05 -5.57 19.46
CA GLU A 258 -4.61 -5.23 19.61
C GLU A 258 -3.65 -5.93 18.64
N ASP A 259 -2.67 -5.17 18.12
CA ASP A 259 -1.28 -5.41 17.65
C ASP A 259 -0.80 -6.78 17.13
N ASN A 260 -1.58 -7.82 17.25
CA ASN A 260 -1.28 -9.21 16.91
C ASN A 260 -1.15 -9.48 15.41
N THR A 261 -1.69 -8.59 14.57
CA THR A 261 -1.64 -8.77 13.12
C THR A 261 -0.57 -7.95 12.43
N LEU A 262 0.12 -7.01 13.07
CA LEU A 262 1.26 -6.33 12.46
C LEU A 262 2.53 -6.86 13.13
N GLN A 263 3.33 -7.58 12.36
CA GLN A 263 4.62 -8.11 12.77
C GLN A 263 5.70 -7.15 12.29
N PHE A 264 6.63 -6.85 13.20
CA PHE A 264 7.88 -6.15 12.95
C PHE A 264 9.01 -7.16 12.91
#